data_AF-Q9RUS0-F1
#
_entry.id   AF-Q9RUS0-F1
#
_cell.length_a   1.000
_cell.length_b   1.000
_cell.length_c   1.000
_cell.angle_alpha   90.00
_cell.angle_beta   90.00
_cell.angle_gamma   90.00
#
_symmetry.space_group_name_H-M   'P 1'
#
loop_
_entity.id
_entity.type
_entity.pdbx_description
1 polymer ?
#
loop_
_entity_poly.entity_id
_entity_poly.type
_entity_poly.pdbx_seq_one_letter_code
_entity_poly.pdbx_strand_id
1 'polypeptide(L)' 'MLTEHHLIPKSQGRRRGVPIHELPTVPLCPACHKFLHKTFTNAELAGEYASIDALLDNADVQRFVSWLRKQPASKSVRVR' A
#
# COMPACT_ATOMS: atom_id res chain seq x y z
N MET A 1 -13.62 -4.39 -6.42
CA MET A 1 -13.34 -5.18 -5.20
C MET A 1 -12.10 -4.62 -4.53
N LEU A 2 -12.12 -4.47 -3.20
CA LEU A 2 -10.95 -4.08 -2.42
C LEU A 2 -10.03 -5.29 -2.22
N THR A 3 -8.74 -5.02 -2.02
CA THR A 3 -7.71 -6.02 -1.76
C THR A 3 -7.10 -5.77 -0.39
N GLU A 4 -6.86 -6.83 0.37
CA GLU A 4 -6.13 -6.75 1.63
C GLU A 4 -4.64 -6.49 1.36
N HIS A 5 -4.12 -5.39 1.91
CA HIS A 5 -2.71 -5.05 1.87
C HIS A 5 -2.10 -5.19 3.26
N HIS A 6 -0.93 -5.82 3.36
CA HIS A 6 -0.20 -5.90 4.62
C HIS A 6 0.75 -4.70 4.69
N LEU A 7 0.56 -3.82 5.67
CA LEU A 7 1.40 -2.62 5.85
C LEU A 7 2.87 -3.01 6.08
N ILE A 8 3.09 -4.13 6.78
CA ILE A 8 4.39 -4.81 6.82
C ILE A 8 4.31 -6.02 5.89
N PRO A 9 5.08 -6.07 4.79
CA PRO A 9 5.07 -7.22 3.89
C PRO A 9 5.31 -8.54 4.63
N LYS A 10 4.55 -9.59 4.28
CA LYS A 10 4.62 -10.91 4.93
C LYS A 10 6.04 -11.46 5.03
N SER A 11 6.86 -11.24 4.01
CA SER A 11 8.27 -11.65 3.99
C SER A 11 9.11 -10.95 5.06
N GLN A 12 8.86 -9.67 5.32
CA GLN A 12 9.56 -8.89 6.34
C GLN A 12 9.04 -9.20 7.74
N GLY A 13 7.72 -9.34 7.91
CA GLY A 13 7.11 -9.77 9.17
C GLY A 13 7.66 -11.12 9.64
N ARG A 14 7.71 -12.12 8.75
CA ARG A 14 8.30 -13.43 9.03
C ARG A 14 9.78 -13.35 9.42
N ARG A 15 10.58 -12.50 8.73
CA ARG A 15 11.99 -12.27 9.09
C ARG A 15 12.17 -11.68 10.49
N ARG A 16 11.19 -10.90 10.96
CA ARG A 16 11.14 -10.34 12.32
C ARG A 16 10.53 -11.29 13.36
N GLY A 17 10.13 -12.51 12.97
CA GLY A 17 9.49 -13.47 13.86
C GLY A 17 8.02 -13.18 14.17
N VAL A 18 7.39 -12.23 13.46
CA VAL A 18 5.99 -11.85 13.68
C VAL A 18 5.06 -12.79 12.92
N PRO A 19 4.09 -13.45 13.57
CA PRO A 19 3.07 -14.27 12.90
C PRO A 19 2.26 -13.46 11.88
N ILE A 20 1.89 -14.05 10.75
CA ILE A 20 1.17 -13.33 9.67
C ILE A 20 -0.13 -12.70 10.18
N HIS A 21 -0.88 -13.40 11.04
CA HIS A 21 -2.17 -12.94 11.53
C HIS A 21 -2.07 -11.74 12.48
N GLU A 22 -0.87 -11.41 12.96
CA GLU A 22 -0.59 -10.23 13.79
C GLU A 22 -0.10 -9.04 12.96
N LEU A 23 0.21 -9.24 11.66
CA LEU A 23 0.63 -8.14 10.80
C LEU A 23 -0.56 -7.24 10.47
N PRO A 24 -0.43 -5.91 10.65
CA PRO A 24 -1.54 -5.01 10.39
C PRO A 24 -1.87 -4.98 8.90
N THR A 25 -3.16 -5.11 8.59
CA THR A 25 -3.68 -5.05 7.22
C THR A 25 -4.61 -3.87 7.02
N VAL A 26 -4.74 -3.44 5.77
CA VAL A 26 -5.65 -2.36 5.36
C VAL A 26 -6.30 -2.70 4.02
N PRO A 27 -7.61 -2.46 3.85
CA PRO A 27 -8.26 -2.64 2.57
C PRO A 27 -7.89 -1.49 1.61
N LEU A 28 -7.34 -1.84 0.45
CA LEU A 28 -6.99 -0.89 -0.61
C LEU A 28 -7.74 -1.21 -1.89
N CYS A 29 -8.00 -0.20 -2.73
CA CYS A 29 -8.40 -0.48 -4.10
C CYS A 29 -7.22 -1.09 -4.90
N PRO A 30 -7.48 -1.84 -5.98
CA PRO A 30 -6.42 -2.49 -6.76
C PRO A 30 -5.37 -1.50 -7.29
N ALA A 31 -5.77 -0.28 -7.61
CA ALA A 31 -4.85 0.76 -8.08
C ALA A 31 -3.93 1.24 -6.96
N CYS A 32 -4.45 1.55 -5.77
CA CYS A 32 -3.61 1.92 -4.62
C CYS A 32 -2.66 0.78 -4.24
N HIS A 33 -3.15 -0.45 -4.16
CA HIS A 33 -2.31 -1.60 -3.81
C HIS A 33 -1.17 -1.80 -4.82
N LYS A 34 -1.47 -1.72 -6.12
CA LYS A 34 -0.44 -1.84 -7.17
C LYS A 34 0.53 -0.66 -7.16
N PHE A 35 0.07 0.55 -6.86
CA PHE A 35 0.93 1.72 -6.74
C PHE A 35 1.96 1.54 -5.62
N LEU A 36 1.54 1.15 -4.41
CA LEU A 36 2.47 0.95 -3.29
C LEU A 36 3.58 -0.06 -3.60
N HIS A 37 3.24 -1.21 -4.18
CA HIS A 37 4.22 -2.23 -4.54
C HIS A 37 5.09 -1.89 -5.76
N LYS A 38 4.77 -0.82 -6.49
CA LYS A 38 5.62 -0.29 -7.56
C LYS A 38 6.50 0.85 -7.10
N THR A 39 6.01 1.65 -6.16
CA THR A 39 6.70 2.84 -5.67
C THR A 39 7.71 2.48 -4.57
N PHE A 40 7.35 1.55 -3.68
CA PHE A 40 8.15 1.21 -2.51
C PHE A 40 8.62 -0.24 -2.53
N THR A 41 9.86 -0.44 -2.09
CA THR A 41 10.39 -1.76 -1.79
C THR A 41 9.75 -2.33 -0.54
N ASN A 42 9.85 -3.65 -0.37
CA ASN A 42 9.37 -4.30 0.86
C ASN A 42 10.10 -3.80 2.12
N ALA A 43 11.35 -3.35 2.00
CA ALA A 43 12.11 -2.83 3.13
C ALA A 43 11.58 -1.46 3.58
N GLU A 44 11.31 -0.56 2.64
CA GLU A 44 10.71 0.75 2.91
C GLU A 44 9.30 0.60 3.49
N LEU A 45 8.46 -0.29 2.94
CA LEU A 45 7.12 -0.58 3.50
C LEU A 45 7.21 -1.14 4.93
N ALA A 46 8.19 -1.98 5.23
CA ALA A 46 8.36 -2.52 6.59
C ALA A 46 9.01 -1.54 7.58
N GLY A 47 9.56 -0.42 7.10
CA GLY A 47 10.27 0.58 7.88
C GLY A 47 9.51 1.89 7.87
N GLU A 48 9.91 2.79 6.99
CA GLU A 48 9.41 4.16 6.87
C GLU A 48 7.90 4.25 6.64
N TYR A 49 7.32 3.29 5.90
CA TYR A 49 5.92 3.34 5.46
C TYR A 49 5.04 2.22 6.06
N ALA A 50 5.36 1.78 7.28
CA ALA A 50 4.65 0.69 7.95
C ALA A 50 3.27 1.07 8.54
N SER A 51 2.77 2.27 8.25
CA SER A 51 1.45 2.77 8.69
C SER A 51 0.75 3.54 7.57
N ILE A 52 -0.58 3.67 7.67
CA ILE A 52 -1.36 4.49 6.73
C ILE A 52 -0.97 5.96 6.82
N ASP A 53 -0.72 6.49 8.02
CA ASP A 53 -0.34 7.89 8.19
C ASP A 53 1.00 8.17 7.49
N ALA A 54 2.01 7.30 7.68
CA ALA A 54 3.29 7.45 7.00
C ALA A 54 3.17 7.36 5.47
N LEU A 55 2.30 6.49 4.96
CA LEU A 55 1.98 6.42 3.54
C LEU A 55 1.32 7.70 3.04
N LEU A 56 0.37 8.26 3.81
CA LEU A 56 -0.36 9.47 3.43
C LEU A 56 0.50 10.74 3.54
N ASP A 57 1.55 10.73 4.36
CA ASP A 57 2.52 11.82 4.45
C ASP A 57 3.49 11.85 3.26
N ASN A 58 3.61 10.75 2.51
CA ASN A 58 4.47 10.71 1.33
C ASN A 58 3.88 11.49 0.14
N ALA A 59 4.66 12.42 -0.41
CA ALA A 59 4.22 13.31 -1.49
C ALA A 59 3.78 12.57 -2.77
N ASP A 60 4.39 11.45 -3.13
CA ASP A 60 4.03 10.68 -4.32
C ASP A 60 2.71 9.92 -4.11
N VAL A 61 2.47 9.41 -2.91
CA VAL A 61 1.17 8.83 -2.53
C VAL A 61 0.09 9.91 -2.58
N GLN A 62 0.32 11.10 -2.01
CA GLN A 62 -0.65 12.20 -2.05
C GLN A 62 -1.00 12.62 -3.48
N ARG A 63 0.02 12.77 -4.34
CA ARG A 63 -0.18 13.09 -5.78
C ARG A 63 -0.99 12.01 -6.47
N PHE A 64 -0.65 10.74 -6.25
CA PHE A 64 -1.35 9.61 -6.86
C PHE A 64 -2.81 9.54 -6.42
N VAL A 65 -3.09 9.63 -5.12
CA VAL A 65 -4.45 9.58 -4.57
C VAL A 65 -5.28 10.77 -5.07
N SER A 66 -4.70 11.96 -5.11
CA SER A 66 -5.36 13.17 -5.62
C SER A 66 -5.75 13.04 -7.10
N TRP A 67 -4.89 12.42 -7.91
CA TRP A 67 -5.20 12.09 -9.30
C TRP A 67 -6.22 10.96 -9.42
N LEU A 68 -6.10 9.92 -8.59
CA LEU A 68 -6.95 8.74 -8.61
C LEU A 68 -8.41 9.09 -8.30
N ARG A 69 -8.64 10.02 -7.35
CA ARG A 69 -9.97 10.54 -6.99
C ARG A 69 -10.70 11.19 -8.17
N LYS A 70 -9.98 11.63 -9.20
CA LYS A 70 -10.56 12.24 -10.42
C LYS A 70 -10.94 11.19 -11.47
N GLN A 71 -10.58 9.92 -11.28
CA GLN A 71 -10.86 8.85 -12.24
C GLN A 71 -12.27 8.27 -12.04
N PRO A 72 -12.99 7.89 -13.11
CA PRO A 72 -14.29 7.24 -12.98
C PRO A 72 -14.18 5.92 -12.21
N ALA A 73 -15.06 5.70 -11.23
CA ALA A 73 -15.08 4.47 -10.43
C ALA A 73 -15.38 3.21 -11.26
N SER A 74 -16.03 3.37 -12.42
CA SER A 74 -16.32 2.29 -13.38
C SER A 74 -15.13 1.87 -14.22
N LYS A 75 -14.04 2.64 -14.26
CA LYS A 75 -12.89 2.39 -15.12
C LYS A 75 -11.74 1.76 -14.32
N SER A 76 -11.21 0.65 -14.82
CA SER A 76 -10.00 0.06 -14.24
C SER A 76 -8.81 1.00 -14.48
N VAL A 77 -8.19 1.44 -13.39
CA VAL A 77 -7.02 2.32 -13.45
C VAL A 77 -5.76 1.47 -13.58
N ARG A 78 -5.05 1.62 -14.70
CA ARG A 78 -3.79 0.92 -14.95
C ARG A 78 -2.64 1.72 -14.35
N VAL A 79 -2.14 1.26 -13.20
CA VAL A 79 -0.85 1.72 -12.67
C VAL A 79 0.26 1.16 -13.58
N ARG A 80 0.94 2.04 -14.30
CA ARG A 80 2.03 1.71 -15.22
C ARG A 80 3.36 1.51 -14.52
#